data_AF-A0AA36DVF3-F1
#
_entry.id   AF-A0AA36DVF3-F1
#
_cell.length_a   1.000
_cell.length_b   1.000
_cell.length_c   1.000
_cell.angle_alpha   90.00
_cell.angle_beta   90.00
_cell.angle_gamma   90.00
#
_symmetry.space_group_name_H-M   'P 1'
#
loop_
_entity.id
_entity.type
_entity.pdbx_description
1 polymer ?
#
loop_
_entity_poly.entity_id
_entity_poly.type
_entity_poly.pdbx_seq_one_letter_code
_entity_poly.pdbx_strand_id
1 'polypeptide(L)'
;METFVNITEYLPTTEAAGVRITVHSISEQPFPDTLGHSAPTGFVSSFGIKMKSMTRLPAPYGDCVSEGKDADFIFVDKQYSTEGCQRSCIQRHLAKTCECGDPRFPPYRNTKNCPVDDPDKRECLKKQVQYAIKNSKQIGCKCRQPCSQDVYSVSYSASRWPAVGKGITCPNGMADNHCLNYKREQGAMVEIYFEQLNYESLLESEAYGWPNLLSDFGGQLGLWMGVSVITIMEVCILLMDVTVSLLGLTTGRKRTYSTKKKMISSNFRYKPKPPS
;
A
#
# COMPACT_ATOMS: atom_id res chain seq x y z
N MET A 1 9.88 -1.90 28.12
CA MET A 1 9.22 -3.17 28.48
C MET A 1 10.30 -4.19 28.79
N GLU A 2 10.30 -4.77 29.99
CA GLU A 2 11.19 -5.88 30.33
C GLU A 2 10.56 -7.20 29.87
N THR A 3 11.32 -8.01 29.14
CA THR A 3 10.91 -9.33 28.64
C THR A 3 11.87 -10.39 29.11
N PHE A 4 11.36 -11.57 29.46
CA PHE A 4 12.17 -12.72 29.89
C PHE A 4 11.92 -13.89 28.94
N VAL A 5 12.99 -14.51 28.45
CA VAL A 5 12.91 -15.60 27.45
C VAL A 5 13.12 -16.99 28.02
N ASN A 6 13.66 -17.14 29.23
CA ASN A 6 13.91 -18.43 29.88
C ASN A 6 14.64 -19.46 28.97
N ILE A 7 15.93 -19.21 28.71
CA ILE A 7 16.78 -19.98 27.80
C ILE A 7 16.87 -21.47 28.17
N THR A 8 16.64 -21.85 29.43
CA THR A 8 16.68 -23.26 29.84
C THR A 8 15.57 -24.12 29.22
N GLU A 9 14.47 -23.50 28.78
CA GLU A 9 13.38 -24.16 28.07
C GLU A 9 13.61 -24.25 26.55
N TYR A 10 14.71 -23.68 26.05
CA TYR A 10 14.99 -23.68 24.63
C TYR A 10 15.41 -25.08 24.17
N LEU A 11 14.97 -25.43 22.97
CA LEU A 11 15.50 -26.61 22.29
C LEU A 11 17.00 -26.43 22.04
N PRO A 12 17.81 -27.51 22.15
CA PRO A 12 19.26 -27.45 21.93
C PRO A 12 19.64 -27.08 20.48
N THR A 13 18.67 -27.13 19.56
CA THR A 13 18.83 -26.74 18.15
C THR A 13 18.62 -25.24 17.91
N THR A 14 18.20 -24.46 18.92
CA THR A 14 17.94 -23.03 18.76
C THR A 14 19.26 -22.25 18.76
N GLU A 15 19.54 -21.54 17.66
CA GLU A 15 20.82 -20.86 17.45
C GLU A 15 20.93 -19.49 18.16
N ALA A 16 19.81 -18.82 18.45
CA ALA A 16 19.79 -17.47 18.99
C ALA A 16 18.75 -17.29 20.10
N ALA A 17 19.12 -16.53 21.14
CA ALA A 17 18.24 -16.16 22.25
C ALA A 17 17.81 -14.69 22.15
N GLY A 18 16.52 -14.44 22.37
CA GLY A 18 15.93 -13.11 22.27
C GLY A 18 14.46 -13.16 21.83
N VAL A 19 13.90 -11.97 21.62
CA VAL A 19 12.51 -11.78 21.18
C VAL A 19 12.49 -11.22 19.77
N ARG A 20 11.55 -11.65 18.94
CA ARG A 20 11.35 -11.14 17.59
C ARG A 20 10.11 -10.26 17.55
N ILE A 21 10.24 -9.03 17.06
CA ILE A 21 9.21 -7.98 17.12
C ILE A 21 8.93 -7.45 15.72
N THR A 22 7.67 -7.26 15.37
CA THR A 22 7.24 -6.63 14.12
C THR A 22 6.25 -5.53 14.42
N VAL A 23 6.45 -4.38 13.77
CA VAL A 23 5.54 -3.24 13.84
C VAL A 23 4.69 -3.24 12.57
N HIS A 24 3.37 -3.19 12.73
CA HIS A 24 2.41 -3.22 11.62
C HIS A 24 1.12 -2.50 12.01
N SER A 25 0.28 -2.20 11.02
CA SER A 25 -1.06 -1.63 11.26
C SER A 25 -2.00 -2.69 11.85
N ILE A 26 -2.96 -2.27 12.68
CA ILE A 26 -3.92 -3.16 13.36
C ILE A 26 -4.73 -4.00 12.35
N SER A 27 -5.05 -3.40 11.20
CA SER A 27 -5.80 -4.03 10.12
C SER A 27 -4.98 -5.04 9.32
N GLU A 28 -3.65 -5.01 9.40
CA GLU A 28 -2.75 -5.89 8.66
C GLU A 28 -2.38 -7.15 9.47
N GLN A 29 -2.07 -8.24 8.76
CA GLN A 29 -1.52 -9.45 9.36
C GLN A 29 -0.03 -9.27 9.68
N PRO A 30 0.42 -9.52 10.93
CA PRO A 30 1.86 -9.56 11.23
C PRO A 30 2.56 -10.74 10.57
N PHE A 31 3.75 -10.47 10.03
CA PHE A 31 4.67 -11.48 9.50
C PHE A 31 6.06 -11.35 10.17
N PRO A 32 6.24 -11.84 11.41
CA PRO A 32 7.50 -11.73 12.12
C PRO A 32 8.66 -12.44 11.41
N ASP A 33 8.39 -13.52 10.68
CA ASP A 33 9.42 -14.25 9.95
C ASP A 33 10.14 -13.39 8.91
N THR A 34 9.44 -12.47 8.24
CA THR A 34 10.00 -11.64 7.16
C THR A 34 10.26 -10.20 7.60
N LEU A 35 9.37 -9.60 8.38
CA LEU A 35 9.42 -8.20 8.80
C LEU A 35 9.78 -8.03 10.28
N GLY A 36 10.35 -9.07 10.90
CA GLY A 36 10.74 -9.07 12.31
C GLY A 36 12.12 -8.51 12.57
N HIS A 37 12.23 -7.69 13.60
CA HIS A 37 13.48 -7.25 14.20
C HIS A 37 13.78 -8.08 15.45
N SER A 38 15.06 -8.38 15.69
CA SER A 38 15.48 -9.19 16.84
C SER A 38 15.94 -8.29 17.98
N ALA A 39 15.43 -8.55 19.19
CA ALA A 39 15.86 -7.93 20.44
C ALA A 39 16.62 -9.00 21.27
N PRO A 40 17.97 -8.95 21.30
CA PRO A 40 18.77 -9.92 22.03
C PRO A 40 18.68 -9.74 23.55
N THR A 41 18.98 -10.81 24.29
CA THR A 41 19.10 -10.74 25.75
C THR A 41 20.34 -9.99 26.21
N GLY A 42 20.27 -9.36 27.37
CA GLY A 42 21.36 -8.56 27.94
C GLY A 42 21.54 -7.18 27.30
N PHE A 43 20.59 -6.77 26.47
CA PHE A 43 20.55 -5.45 25.84
C PHE A 43 19.21 -4.78 26.08
N VAL A 44 19.26 -3.45 26.15
CA VAL A 44 18.12 -2.59 25.85
C VAL A 44 18.12 -2.35 24.35
N SER A 45 17.07 -2.81 23.69
CA SER A 45 16.82 -2.66 22.26
C SER A 45 15.78 -1.57 22.08
N SER A 46 16.19 -0.45 21.51
CA SER A 46 15.34 0.72 21.31
C SER A 46 15.00 0.83 19.82
N PHE A 47 13.71 0.72 19.52
CA PHE A 47 13.11 0.72 18.20
C PHE A 47 12.39 2.05 17.95
N GLY A 48 13.02 2.91 17.15
CA GLY A 48 12.41 4.14 16.67
C GLY A 48 11.49 3.85 15.48
N ILE A 49 10.22 4.25 15.54
CA ILE A 49 9.24 4.04 14.47
C ILE A 49 8.92 5.34 13.74
N LYS A 50 8.78 5.24 12.41
CA LYS A 50 8.30 6.31 11.51
C LYS A 50 7.21 5.74 10.61
N MET A 51 6.08 6.43 10.55
CA MET A 51 4.93 6.03 9.73
C MET A 51 5.00 6.71 8.35
N LYS A 52 4.79 5.93 7.30
CA LYS A 52 4.65 6.39 5.92
C LYS A 52 3.35 5.86 5.34
N SER A 53 2.43 6.75 5.00
CA SER A 53 1.19 6.39 4.31
C SER A 53 1.39 6.53 2.80
N MET A 54 1.17 5.46 2.05
CA MET A 54 1.37 5.42 0.60
C MET A 54 0.02 5.21 -0.09
N THR A 55 -0.33 6.13 -0.98
CA THR A 55 -1.49 6.01 -1.88
C THR A 55 -1.01 6.00 -3.32
N ARG A 56 -1.35 4.94 -4.05
CA ARG A 56 -1.00 4.69 -5.45
C ARG A 56 -2.21 4.85 -6.34
N LEU A 57 -1.96 5.16 -7.60
CA LEU A 57 -3.02 5.23 -8.60
C LEU A 57 -3.39 3.85 -9.13
N PRO A 58 -4.70 3.54 -9.27
CA PRO A 58 -5.15 2.33 -9.94
C PRO A 58 -4.94 2.42 -11.46
N ALA A 59 -5.27 1.33 -12.16
CA ALA A 59 -5.33 1.33 -13.61
C ALA A 59 -6.30 2.43 -14.10
N PRO A 60 -5.97 3.18 -15.17
CA PRO A 60 -4.91 2.96 -16.16
C PRO A 60 -3.52 3.56 -15.81
N TYR A 61 -3.39 4.34 -14.74
CA TYR A 61 -2.16 5.07 -14.42
C TYR A 61 -1.14 4.25 -13.63
N GLY A 62 -1.62 3.28 -12.84
CA GLY A 62 -0.78 2.35 -12.09
C GLY A 62 -1.33 0.93 -12.06
N ASP A 63 -0.66 0.05 -11.33
CA ASP A 63 -1.04 -1.37 -11.20
C ASP A 63 -1.18 -1.77 -9.73
N CYS A 64 -2.20 -1.23 -9.06
CA CYS A 64 -2.51 -1.53 -7.67
C CYS A 64 -3.92 -2.14 -7.50
N VAL A 65 -4.14 -2.80 -6.35
CA VAL A 65 -5.43 -3.41 -5.99
C VAL A 65 -6.21 -2.44 -5.10
N SER A 66 -7.34 -1.94 -5.59
CA SER A 66 -8.24 -1.00 -4.88
C SER A 66 -9.27 -1.72 -4.02
N GLU A 67 -9.90 -2.77 -4.56
CA GLU A 67 -10.89 -3.58 -3.85
C GLU A 67 -10.19 -4.81 -3.25
N GLY A 68 -9.91 -4.70 -1.95
CA GLY A 68 -9.09 -5.64 -1.22
C GLY A 68 -9.78 -6.98 -1.00
N LYS A 69 -9.01 -8.02 -1.35
CA LYS A 69 -9.19 -9.47 -1.06
C LYS A 69 -9.94 -10.23 -2.14
N ASP A 70 -9.20 -11.06 -2.87
CA ASP A 70 -9.75 -12.17 -3.62
C ASP A 70 -10.35 -13.21 -2.65
N ALA A 71 -11.31 -14.02 -3.12
CA ALA A 71 -11.84 -15.17 -2.38
C ALA A 71 -10.78 -16.24 -2.03
N ASP A 72 -9.57 -16.11 -2.58
CA ASP A 72 -8.43 -16.97 -2.31
C ASP A 72 -7.55 -16.49 -1.14
N PHE A 73 -7.82 -15.30 -0.57
CA PHE A 73 -7.04 -14.74 0.53
C PHE A 73 -7.36 -15.42 1.87
N ILE A 74 -6.35 -15.99 2.52
CA ILE A 74 -6.55 -16.83 3.72
C ILE A 74 -6.72 -16.02 5.02
N PHE A 75 -6.34 -14.74 5.03
CA PHE A 75 -6.45 -13.87 6.22
C PHE A 75 -7.74 -13.05 6.15
N VAL A 76 -8.89 -13.71 6.28
CA VAL A 76 -10.23 -13.12 6.05
C VAL A 76 -10.44 -11.83 6.86
N ASP A 77 -10.00 -11.80 8.11
CA ASP A 77 -10.19 -10.67 9.03
C ASP A 77 -9.19 -9.52 8.83
N LYS A 78 -8.18 -9.69 7.96
CA LYS A 78 -7.08 -8.73 7.77
C LYS A 78 -7.13 -8.09 6.39
N GLN A 79 -6.69 -6.85 6.26
CA GLN A 79 -6.59 -6.16 4.98
C GLN A 79 -5.61 -6.86 4.04
N TYR A 80 -5.81 -6.64 2.74
CA TYR A 80 -4.93 -7.19 1.72
C TYR A 80 -3.52 -6.61 1.88
N SER A 81 -2.53 -7.49 1.98
CA SER A 81 -1.12 -7.14 1.90
C SER A 81 -0.43 -8.03 0.87
N THR A 82 0.69 -7.55 0.32
CA THR A 82 1.45 -8.30 -0.69
C THR A 82 1.97 -9.62 -0.14
N GLU A 83 2.49 -9.59 1.09
CA GLU A 83 2.96 -10.79 1.80
C GLU A 83 1.80 -11.75 2.05
N GLY A 84 0.65 -11.25 2.50
CA GLY A 84 -0.56 -12.06 2.70
C GLY A 84 -1.02 -12.73 1.41
N CYS A 85 -0.96 -12.03 0.28
CA CYS A 85 -1.30 -12.58 -1.04
C CYS A 85 -0.36 -13.71 -1.45
N GLN A 86 0.96 -13.52 -1.29
CA GLN A 86 1.93 -14.56 -1.65
C GLN A 86 1.73 -15.83 -0.81
N ARG A 87 1.54 -15.68 0.51
CA ARG A 87 1.26 -16.81 1.40
C ARG A 87 -0.06 -17.50 1.06
N SER A 88 -1.10 -16.74 0.75
CA SER A 88 -2.39 -17.27 0.31
C SER A 88 -2.27 -18.07 -1.00
N CYS A 89 -1.49 -17.57 -1.97
CA CYS A 89 -1.25 -18.25 -3.23
C CYS A 89 -0.50 -19.58 -3.04
N ILE A 90 0.55 -19.57 -2.21
CA ILE A 90 1.30 -20.79 -1.87
C ILE A 90 0.38 -21.78 -1.15
N GLN A 91 -0.42 -21.33 -0.18
CA GLN A 91 -1.36 -22.19 0.55
C GLN A 91 -2.39 -22.84 -0.40
N ARG A 92 -2.88 -22.08 -1.38
CA ARG A 92 -3.76 -22.61 -2.44
C ARG A 92 -3.08 -23.67 -3.30
N HIS A 93 -1.81 -23.48 -3.64
CA HIS A 93 -1.03 -24.48 -4.39
C HIS A 93 -0.84 -25.78 -3.61
N LEU A 94 -0.53 -25.66 -2.31
CA LEU A 94 -0.40 -26.79 -1.40
C LEU A 94 -1.71 -27.54 -1.23
N ALA A 95 -2.81 -26.82 -1.02
CA ALA A 95 -4.15 -27.38 -0.92
C ALA A 95 -4.56 -28.17 -2.18
N LYS A 96 -4.14 -27.74 -3.37
CA LYS A 96 -4.42 -28.44 -4.63
C LYS A 96 -3.50 -29.63 -4.91
N THR A 97 -2.24 -29.56 -4.48
CA THR A 97 -1.20 -30.54 -4.86
C THR A 97 -0.99 -31.61 -3.79
N CYS A 98 -1.01 -31.22 -2.51
CA CYS A 98 -0.80 -32.12 -1.36
C CYS A 98 -2.08 -32.37 -0.56
N GLU A 99 -3.22 -31.83 -0.99
CA GLU A 99 -4.54 -31.93 -0.31
C GLU A 99 -4.56 -31.39 1.14
N CYS A 100 -3.53 -30.64 1.53
CA CYS A 100 -3.39 -30.06 2.85
C CYS A 100 -2.58 -28.75 2.81
N GLY A 101 -2.80 -27.89 3.81
CA GLY A 101 -2.13 -26.59 3.95
C GLY A 101 -0.94 -26.61 4.91
N ASP A 102 -0.06 -25.62 4.80
CA ASP A 102 1.01 -25.39 5.78
C ASP A 102 0.40 -25.04 7.15
N PRO A 103 0.76 -25.77 8.23
CA PRO A 103 0.25 -25.53 9.58
C PRO A 103 0.56 -24.14 10.17
N ARG A 104 1.57 -23.43 9.64
CA ARG A 104 1.96 -22.09 10.11
C ARG A 104 0.96 -21.00 9.74
N PHE A 105 0.08 -21.28 8.78
CA PHE A 105 -0.89 -20.33 8.26
C PHE A 105 -2.32 -20.86 8.41
N PRO A 106 -3.33 -19.98 8.34
CA PRO A 106 -4.72 -20.40 8.30
C PRO A 106 -4.97 -21.40 7.15
N PRO A 107 -5.90 -22.34 7.34
CA PRO A 107 -6.30 -23.27 6.29
C PRO A 107 -6.89 -22.52 5.09
N TYR A 108 -6.69 -23.06 3.89
CA TYR A 108 -7.31 -22.53 2.69
C TYR A 108 -8.73 -23.08 2.54
N ARG A 109 -9.74 -22.22 2.67
CA ARG A 109 -11.18 -22.57 2.59
C ARG A 109 -11.51 -23.74 3.54
N ASN A 110 -11.97 -24.87 3.01
CA ASN A 110 -12.36 -26.07 3.77
C ASN A 110 -11.25 -27.12 3.87
N THR A 111 -10.04 -26.84 3.37
CA THR A 111 -8.92 -27.78 3.50
C THR A 111 -8.34 -27.74 4.92
N LYS A 112 -7.85 -28.87 5.41
CA LYS A 112 -7.19 -28.93 6.71
C LYS A 112 -5.69 -28.71 6.55
N ASN A 113 -5.04 -28.25 7.61
CA ASN A 113 -3.58 -28.20 7.65
C ASN A 113 -3.01 -29.61 7.68
N CYS A 114 -1.81 -29.79 7.12
CA CYS A 114 -1.17 -31.10 7.02
C CYS A 114 -0.94 -31.69 8.43
N PRO A 115 -1.33 -32.95 8.67
CA PRO A 115 -1.03 -33.61 9.93
C PRO A 115 0.47 -33.84 10.07
N VAL A 116 0.98 -33.77 11.30
CA VAL A 116 2.41 -33.98 11.59
C VAL A 116 2.80 -35.46 11.47
N ASP A 117 1.84 -36.36 11.72
CA ASP A 117 2.07 -37.80 11.81
C ASP A 117 2.20 -38.50 10.45
N ASP A 118 1.74 -37.86 9.37
CA ASP A 118 1.76 -38.44 8.02
C ASP A 118 3.09 -38.08 7.30
N PRO A 119 3.98 -39.07 7.07
CA PRO A 119 5.28 -38.80 6.47
C PRO A 119 5.18 -38.37 4.99
N ASP A 120 4.21 -38.90 4.24
CA ASP A 120 4.05 -38.63 2.81
C ASP A 120 3.58 -37.20 2.58
N LYS A 121 2.61 -36.75 3.39
CA LYS A 121 2.13 -35.35 3.36
C LYS A 121 3.20 -34.37 3.80
N ARG A 122 4.01 -34.73 4.80
CA ARG A 122 5.12 -33.90 5.26
C ARG A 122 6.21 -33.74 4.20
N GLU A 123 6.55 -34.82 3.49
CA GLU A 123 7.49 -34.76 2.38
C GLU A 123 6.93 -33.93 1.21
N CYS A 124 5.64 -34.11 0.87
CA CYS A 124 4.95 -33.30 -0.13
C CYS A 124 5.02 -31.81 0.24
N LEU A 125 4.64 -31.45 1.47
CA LEU A 125 4.68 -30.08 1.97
C LEU A 125 6.08 -29.48 1.83
N LYS A 126 7.11 -30.17 2.32
CA LYS A 126 8.50 -29.69 2.25
C LYS A 126 8.95 -29.41 0.80
N LYS A 127 8.67 -30.36 -0.11
CA LYS A 127 9.04 -30.26 -1.52
C LYS A 127 8.26 -29.16 -2.24
N GLN A 128 6.95 -29.10 -2.04
CA GLN A 128 6.06 -28.16 -2.73
C GLN A 128 6.19 -26.73 -2.21
N VAL A 129 6.42 -26.52 -0.91
CA VAL A 129 6.73 -25.19 -0.36
C VAL A 129 8.00 -24.64 -1.02
N GLN A 130 9.07 -25.44 -1.08
CA GLN A 130 10.33 -25.02 -1.69
C GLN A 130 10.18 -24.75 -3.20
N TYR A 131 9.40 -25.58 -3.89
CA TYR A 131 9.07 -25.36 -5.30
C TYR A 131 8.26 -24.08 -5.49
N ALA A 132 7.27 -23.81 -4.63
CA ALA A 132 6.37 -22.68 -4.77
C ALA A 132 7.04 -21.33 -4.52
N ILE A 133 8.00 -21.29 -3.59
CA ILE A 133 8.82 -20.11 -3.35
C ILE A 133 9.71 -19.82 -4.56
N LYS A 134 10.32 -20.84 -5.17
CA LYS A 134 11.21 -20.68 -6.34
C LYS A 134 10.45 -20.36 -7.63
N ASN A 135 9.28 -20.95 -7.83
CA ASN A 135 8.52 -20.92 -9.08
C ASN A 135 7.16 -20.23 -8.93
N SER A 136 7.11 -19.14 -8.15
CA SER A 136 5.85 -18.40 -7.86
C SER A 136 5.09 -17.95 -9.12
N LYS A 137 5.80 -17.57 -10.19
CA LYS A 137 5.20 -17.21 -11.49
C LYS A 137 4.52 -18.39 -12.18
N GLN A 138 5.12 -19.59 -12.14
CA GLN A 138 4.58 -20.78 -12.80
C GLN A 138 3.29 -21.27 -12.13
N ILE A 139 3.16 -21.03 -10.83
CA ILE A 139 1.97 -21.36 -10.03
C ILE A 139 0.85 -20.30 -10.22
N GLY A 140 1.14 -19.23 -10.95
CA GLY A 140 0.16 -18.19 -11.26
C GLY A 140 -0.12 -17.26 -10.08
N CYS A 141 0.85 -17.03 -9.19
CA CYS A 141 0.72 -16.03 -8.14
C CYS A 141 0.81 -14.61 -8.73
N LYS A 142 -0.33 -13.91 -8.78
CA LYS A 142 -0.43 -12.52 -9.25
C LYS A 142 -0.69 -11.58 -8.08
N CYS A 143 0.35 -11.28 -7.30
CA CYS A 143 0.25 -10.40 -6.14
C CYS A 143 0.75 -9.00 -6.50
N ARG A 144 -0.17 -8.04 -6.52
CA ARG A 144 0.09 -6.62 -6.77
C ARG A 144 0.10 -5.85 -5.46
N GLN A 145 0.69 -4.65 -5.45
CA GLN A 145 0.67 -3.79 -4.27
C GLN A 145 -0.75 -3.23 -4.03
N PRO A 146 -1.19 -3.06 -2.77
CA PRO A 146 -2.42 -2.35 -2.48
C PRO A 146 -2.33 -0.88 -2.90
N CYS A 147 -3.46 -0.29 -3.30
CA CYS A 147 -3.50 1.13 -3.65
C CYS A 147 -3.32 2.02 -2.43
N SER A 148 -3.73 1.59 -1.23
CA SER A 148 -3.49 2.31 0.02
C SER A 148 -2.80 1.38 1.01
N GLN A 149 -1.68 1.81 1.57
CA GLN A 149 -0.94 1.06 2.59
C GLN A 149 -0.22 1.99 3.55
N ASP A 150 -0.16 1.57 4.81
CA ASP A 150 0.62 2.22 5.85
C ASP A 150 1.87 1.37 6.14
N VAL A 151 3.04 1.96 5.91
CA VAL A 151 4.34 1.30 6.10
C VAL A 151 5.04 1.92 7.30
N TYR A 152 5.51 1.07 8.22
CA TYR A 152 6.30 1.49 9.37
C TYR A 152 7.78 1.20 9.12
N SER A 153 8.59 2.23 9.00
CA SER A 153 10.05 2.09 9.01
C SER A 153 10.55 2.12 10.45
N VAL A 154 11.45 1.18 10.78
CA VAL A 154 11.99 1.01 12.12
C VAL A 154 13.50 1.25 12.10
N SER A 155 14.00 2.14 12.96
CA SER A 155 15.43 2.26 13.24
C SER A 155 15.78 1.53 14.52
N TYR A 156 16.88 0.78 14.50
CA TYR A 156 17.33 -0.03 15.62
C TYR A 156 18.54 0.60 16.30
N SER A 157 18.51 0.63 17.63
CA SER A 157 19.66 0.94 18.47
C SER A 157 19.67 0.02 19.68
N ALA A 158 20.87 -0.28 20.19
CA ALA A 158 21.01 -1.17 21.33
C ALA A 158 22.07 -0.67 22.30
N SER A 159 21.86 -0.90 23.60
CA SER A 159 22.84 -0.66 24.66
C SER A 159 22.83 -1.81 25.65
N ARG A 160 23.93 -2.03 26.36
CA ARG A 160 24.03 -3.12 27.35
C ARG A 160 23.05 -2.89 28.50
N TRP A 161 22.28 -3.91 28.86
CA TRP A 161 21.34 -3.87 29.99
C TRP A 161 21.37 -5.18 30.79
N PRO A 162 21.38 -5.14 32.13
CA PRO A 162 21.53 -3.97 32.98
C PRO A 162 22.96 -3.38 32.94
N ALA A 163 23.07 -2.05 33.05
CA ALA A 163 24.35 -1.35 33.07
C ALA A 163 25.15 -1.66 34.35
N VAL A 164 24.49 -1.61 35.51
CA VAL A 164 25.07 -1.83 36.84
C VAL A 164 24.20 -2.81 37.63
N GLY A 165 24.83 -3.66 38.45
CA GLY A 165 24.13 -4.68 39.26
C GLY A 165 23.42 -4.17 40.52
N LYS A 166 23.67 -2.94 40.96
CA LYS A 166 23.13 -2.39 42.20
C LYS A 166 21.67 -1.95 42.02
N GLY A 167 20.78 -2.44 42.88
CA GLY A 167 19.35 -2.08 42.89
C GLY A 167 18.47 -2.88 41.93
N ILE A 168 18.96 -4.00 41.41
CA ILE A 168 18.20 -4.91 40.56
C ILE A 168 17.36 -5.85 41.43
N THR A 169 16.05 -5.83 41.28
CA THR A 169 15.17 -6.82 41.90
C THR A 169 15.31 -8.16 41.16
N CYS A 170 15.81 -9.18 41.87
CA CYS A 170 15.91 -10.54 41.35
C CYS A 170 14.95 -11.48 42.08
N PRO A 171 14.28 -12.39 41.35
CA PRO A 171 13.58 -13.51 41.98
C PRO A 171 14.65 -14.35 42.70
N ASN A 172 14.43 -14.63 44.00
CA ASN A 172 15.23 -15.54 44.83
C ASN A 172 16.40 -14.94 45.65
N GLY A 173 16.52 -13.60 45.78
CA GLY A 173 17.50 -13.01 46.72
C GLY A 173 18.97 -13.35 46.42
N MET A 174 19.28 -13.64 45.15
CA MET A 174 20.63 -13.96 44.69
C MET A 174 21.60 -12.80 44.91
N ALA A 175 22.89 -13.11 45.09
CA ALA A 175 23.94 -12.09 45.14
C ALA A 175 23.95 -11.22 43.86
N ASP A 176 24.31 -9.95 43.99
CA ASP A 176 24.25 -8.94 42.91
C ASP A 176 24.96 -9.39 41.61
N ASN A 177 26.09 -10.10 41.74
CA ASN A 177 26.84 -10.60 40.58
C ASN A 177 26.10 -11.71 39.82
N HIS A 178 25.50 -12.64 40.53
CA HIS A 178 24.73 -13.75 39.97
C HIS A 178 23.41 -13.24 39.38
N CYS A 179 22.77 -12.29 40.06
CA CYS A 179 21.57 -11.60 39.59
C CYS A 179 21.84 -10.84 38.26
N LEU A 180 22.97 -10.15 38.16
CA LEU A 180 23.35 -9.42 36.95
C LEU A 180 23.57 -10.36 35.76
N ASN A 181 24.24 -11.49 35.96
CA ASN A 181 24.44 -12.49 34.90
C ASN A 181 23.11 -13.13 34.50
N TYR A 182 22.28 -13.50 35.47
CA TYR A 182 20.94 -14.02 35.22
C TYR A 182 20.09 -13.07 34.37
N LYS A 183 20.04 -11.77 34.72
CA LYS A 183 19.30 -10.78 33.92
C LYS A 183 19.89 -10.57 32.53
N ARG A 184 21.22 -10.69 32.37
CA ARG A 184 21.86 -10.55 31.06
C ARG A 184 21.61 -11.74 30.15
N GLU A 185 21.55 -12.93 30.71
CA GLU A 185 21.27 -14.14 29.94
C GLU A 185 19.78 -14.22 29.62
N GLN A 186 18.91 -13.97 30.59
CA GLN A 186 17.48 -14.27 30.48
C GLN A 186 16.61 -13.08 30.10
N GLY A 187 17.06 -11.86 30.35
CA GLY A 187 16.27 -10.64 30.20
C GLY A 187 16.64 -9.86 28.95
N ALA A 188 15.63 -9.34 28.25
CA ALA A 188 15.77 -8.35 27.19
C ALA A 188 14.88 -7.15 27.49
N MET A 189 15.44 -5.94 27.39
CA MET A 189 14.69 -4.70 27.57
C MET A 189 14.33 -4.15 26.19
N VAL A 190 13.06 -3.88 25.96
CA VAL A 190 12.53 -3.43 24.67
C VAL A 190 11.89 -2.06 24.84
N GLU A 191 12.32 -1.10 24.05
CA GLU A 191 11.76 0.25 24.01
C GLU A 191 11.26 0.53 22.61
N ILE A 192 9.99 0.95 22.48
CA ILE A 192 9.38 1.30 21.19
C ILE A 192 8.87 2.72 21.33
N TYR A 193 9.32 3.60 20.44
CA TYR A 193 8.95 5.02 20.48
C TYR A 193 8.86 5.59 19.06
N PHE A 194 8.01 6.60 18.88
CA PHE A 194 7.95 7.35 17.62
C PHE A 194 9.18 8.27 17.51
N GLU A 195 9.94 8.16 16.42
CA GLU A 195 11.08 9.08 16.20
C GLU A 195 10.61 10.51 15.97
N GLN A 196 9.45 10.66 15.35
CA GLN A 196 8.81 11.94 15.06
C GLN A 196 7.30 11.78 15.20
N LEU A 197 6.62 12.85 15.64
CA LEU A 197 5.15 12.90 15.79
C LEU A 197 4.43 13.22 14.47
N ASN A 198 5.15 13.35 13.36
CA ASN A 198 4.59 13.50 12.02
C ASN A 198 4.63 12.15 11.28
N TYR A 199 3.87 12.08 10.18
CA TYR A 199 3.91 10.98 9.25
C TYR A 199 4.23 11.52 7.85
N GLU A 200 4.90 10.71 7.04
CA GLU A 200 5.12 11.03 5.63
C GLU A 200 3.92 10.53 4.82
N SER A 201 3.37 11.36 3.94
CA SER A 201 2.34 10.95 2.98
C SER A 201 2.93 10.95 1.57
N LEU A 202 2.88 9.80 0.91
CA LEU A 202 3.32 9.60 -0.47
C LEU A 202 2.08 9.35 -1.32
N LEU A 203 1.68 10.37 -2.07
CA LEU A 203 0.49 10.32 -2.93
C LEU A 203 0.92 10.37 -4.39
N GLU A 204 0.58 9.33 -5.15
CA GLU A 204 0.72 9.36 -6.61
C GLU A 204 -0.45 10.14 -7.23
N SER A 205 -0.11 11.05 -8.14
CA SER A 205 -1.07 11.85 -8.90
C SER A 205 -0.73 11.77 -10.39
N GLU A 206 -1.75 11.93 -11.24
CA GLU A 206 -1.54 11.89 -12.69
C GLU A 206 -0.62 13.05 -13.10
N ALA A 207 0.45 12.72 -13.83
CA ALA A 207 1.38 13.75 -14.30
C ALA A 207 0.73 14.68 -15.34
N TYR A 208 -0.28 14.19 -16.05
CA TYR A 208 -0.96 14.91 -17.12
C TYR A 208 -2.44 14.58 -17.15
N GLY A 209 -3.25 15.51 -16.63
CA GLY A 209 -4.70 15.40 -16.68
C GLY A 209 -5.29 15.93 -17.98
N TRP A 210 -6.56 15.61 -18.22
CA TRP A 210 -7.35 16.13 -19.35
C TRP A 210 -7.33 17.66 -19.51
N PRO A 211 -7.36 18.46 -18.42
CA PRO A 211 -7.29 19.92 -18.55
C PRO A 211 -5.96 20.40 -19.12
N ASN A 212 -4.84 19.76 -18.74
CA ASN A 212 -3.52 20.11 -19.25
C ASN A 212 -3.42 19.78 -20.73
N LEU A 213 -3.98 18.63 -21.15
CA LEU A 213 -4.05 18.23 -22.55
C LEU A 213 -4.80 19.24 -23.43
N LEU A 214 -5.97 19.68 -22.96
CA LEU A 214 -6.78 20.69 -23.66
C LEU A 214 -6.09 22.06 -23.68
N SER A 215 -5.43 22.43 -22.59
CA SER A 215 -4.67 23.68 -22.49
C SER A 215 -3.52 23.72 -23.48
N ASP A 216 -2.73 22.65 -23.56
CA ASP A 216 -1.58 22.59 -24.48
C ASP A 216 -2.04 22.51 -25.94
N PHE A 217 -3.08 21.73 -26.24
CA PHE A 217 -3.63 21.66 -27.58
C PHE A 217 -4.22 23.01 -28.04
N GLY A 218 -5.01 23.66 -27.18
CA GLY A 218 -5.56 24.98 -27.44
C GLY A 218 -4.49 26.07 -27.54
N GLY A 219 -3.45 25.98 -26.71
CA GLY A 219 -2.30 26.88 -26.74
C GLY A 219 -1.50 26.77 -28.04
N GLN A 220 -1.21 25.55 -28.50
CA GLN A 220 -0.50 25.33 -29.76
C GLN A 220 -1.36 25.77 -30.97
N LEU A 221 -2.64 25.42 -31.02
CA LEU A 221 -3.52 25.86 -32.11
C LEU A 221 -3.73 27.38 -32.13
N GLY A 222 -3.86 28.00 -30.96
CA GLY A 222 -3.99 29.45 -30.83
C GLY A 222 -2.71 30.18 -31.26
N LEU A 223 -1.54 29.66 -30.90
CA LEU A 223 -0.25 30.28 -31.22
C LEU A 223 0.10 30.17 -32.71
N TRP A 224 -0.03 28.98 -33.30
CA TRP A 224 0.42 28.72 -34.67
C TRP A 224 -0.62 29.07 -35.73
N MET A 225 -1.89 28.81 -35.46
CA MET A 225 -2.97 28.95 -36.44
C MET A 225 -3.92 30.12 -36.11
N GLY A 226 -3.75 30.80 -34.97
CA GLY A 226 -4.67 31.83 -34.51
C GLY A 226 -6.08 31.31 -34.21
N VAL A 227 -6.23 29.98 -34.07
CA VAL A 227 -7.52 29.32 -33.88
C VAL A 227 -7.93 29.47 -32.42
N SER A 228 -9.14 29.97 -32.20
CA SER A 228 -9.75 30.09 -30.88
C SER A 228 -11.07 29.32 -30.83
N VAL A 229 -11.64 29.18 -29.64
CA VAL A 229 -12.98 28.58 -29.48
C VAL A 229 -14.03 29.31 -30.34
N ILE A 230 -13.87 30.62 -30.52
CA ILE A 230 -14.76 31.45 -31.35
C ILE A 230 -14.65 31.05 -32.83
N THR A 231 -13.43 30.85 -33.34
CA THR A 231 -13.25 30.45 -34.76
C THR A 231 -13.76 29.04 -35.01
N ILE A 232 -13.64 28.12 -34.04
CA ILE A 232 -14.25 26.78 -34.14
C ILE A 232 -15.78 26.88 -34.18
N MET A 233 -16.39 27.70 -33.32
CA MET A 233 -17.84 27.92 -33.35
C MET A 233 -18.32 28.50 -34.69
N GLU A 234 -17.58 29.44 -35.26
CA GLU A 234 -17.90 30.04 -36.57
C GLU A 234 -17.87 29.00 -37.69
N VAL A 235 -16.84 28.13 -37.72
CA VAL A 235 -16.76 27.02 -38.69
C VAL A 235 -17.91 26.03 -38.50
N CYS A 236 -18.30 25.71 -37.26
CA CYS A 236 -19.44 24.84 -36.99
C CYS A 236 -20.76 25.43 -37.51
N ILE A 237 -21.01 26.72 -37.30
CA ILE A 237 -22.21 27.41 -37.83
C ILE A 237 -22.19 27.37 -39.36
N LEU A 238 -21.04 27.66 -39.97
CA LEU A 238 -20.88 27.64 -41.43
C LEU A 238 -21.13 26.24 -42.00
N LEU A 239 -20.62 25.17 -41.36
CA LEU A 239 -20.88 23.79 -41.76
C LEU A 239 -22.37 23.43 -41.61
N MET A 240 -23.04 23.87 -40.55
CA MET A 240 -24.48 23.68 -40.39
C MET A 240 -25.26 24.40 -41.49
N ASP A 241 -24.93 25.65 -41.80
CA ASP A 241 -25.59 26.41 -42.86
C ASP A 241 -25.34 25.79 -44.25
N VAL A 242 -24.13 25.29 -44.51
CA VAL A 242 -23.78 24.61 -45.76
C VAL A 242 -24.50 23.27 -45.87
N THR A 243 -24.55 22.47 -44.81
CA THR A 243 -25.29 21.19 -44.83
C THR A 243 -26.80 21.40 -44.97
N VAL A 244 -27.38 22.38 -44.29
CA VAL A 244 -28.79 22.79 -44.47
C VAL A 244 -29.03 23.31 -45.88
N SER A 245 -28.09 24.04 -46.47
CA SER A 245 -28.21 24.53 -47.85
C SER A 245 -28.07 23.41 -48.87
N LEU A 246 -27.18 22.43 -48.65
CA LEU A 246 -27.00 21.26 -49.53
C LEU A 246 -28.19 20.29 -49.43
N LEU A 247 -28.70 20.02 -48.22
CA LEU A 247 -29.93 19.24 -47.98
C LEU A 247 -31.19 20.02 -48.38
N GLY A 248 -31.15 21.35 -48.32
CA GLY A 248 -32.20 22.26 -48.78
C GLY A 248 -32.18 22.53 -50.28
N LEU A 249 -31.10 22.20 -50.99
CA LEU A 249 -31.00 22.27 -52.44
C LEU A 249 -31.69 21.09 -53.14
N THR A 250 -32.06 20.02 -52.42
CA THR A 250 -33.04 19.04 -52.92
C THR A 250 -34.50 19.47 -52.69
N THR A 251 -34.75 20.56 -51.95
CA THR A 251 -36.10 21.15 -51.82
C THR A 251 -36.03 22.67 -51.88
N GLY A 252 -35.85 23.20 -53.09
CA GLY A 252 -35.68 24.62 -53.35
C GLY A 252 -36.71 25.50 -52.64
N ARG A 253 -36.22 26.41 -51.78
CA ARG A 253 -36.97 27.62 -51.43
C ARG A 253 -36.02 28.79 -51.25
N LYS A 254 -36.11 29.74 -52.19
CA LYS A 254 -35.45 31.05 -52.13
C LYS A 254 -35.80 31.73 -50.79
N ARG A 255 -34.78 32.15 -50.03
CA ARG A 255 -34.94 33.13 -48.95
C ARG A 255 -34.11 34.37 -49.29
N THR A 256 -34.81 35.42 -49.70
CA THR A 256 -34.27 36.75 -49.94
C THR A 256 -33.75 37.32 -48.63
N TYR A 257 -32.44 37.59 -48.55
CA TYR A 257 -31.82 38.32 -47.45
C TYR A 257 -32.16 39.81 -47.60
N SER A 258 -33.15 40.28 -46.84
CA SER A 258 -33.41 41.72 -46.69
C SER A 258 -32.67 42.24 -45.47
N THR A 259 -31.60 42.99 -45.75
CA THR A 259 -30.86 43.82 -44.81
C THR A 259 -31.82 44.70 -44.01
N LYS A 260 -31.93 44.49 -42.70
CA LYS A 260 -32.47 45.48 -41.76
C LYS A 260 -31.41 45.88 -40.75
N LYS A 261 -30.63 46.90 -41.13
CA LYS A 261 -30.01 47.82 -40.17
C LYS A 261 -31.13 48.37 -39.29
N LYS A 262 -31.11 48.06 -37.99
CA LYS A 262 -31.78 48.87 -36.97
C LYS A 262 -30.73 49.39 -36.01
N MET A 263 -30.36 50.66 -36.26
CA MET A 263 -29.89 51.58 -35.23
C MET A 263 -30.87 51.52 -34.06
N ILE A 264 -30.39 51.10 -32.88
CA ILE A 264 -30.98 51.51 -31.61
C ILE A 264 -29.81 52.06 -30.78
N SER A 265 -29.65 53.38 -30.92
CA SER A 265 -29.12 54.21 -29.87
C SER A 265 -30.11 54.20 -28.71
N SER A 266 -29.67 53.75 -27.54
CA SER A 266 -30.20 54.20 -26.26
C SER A 266 -29.19 53.93 -25.16
N ASN A 267 -28.40 54.96 -24.84
CA ASN A 267 -27.98 55.35 -23.49
C ASN A 267 -27.80 54.23 -22.46
N PHE A 268 -26.56 53.74 -22.28
CA PHE A 268 -26.12 53.27 -20.97
C PHE A 268 -25.21 54.33 -20.35
N ARG A 269 -25.85 55.18 -19.53
CA ARG A 269 -25.21 56.28 -18.80
C ARG A 269 -24.40 55.69 -17.65
N TYR A 270 -23.09 55.91 -17.68
CA TYR A 270 -22.15 55.68 -16.59
C TYR A 270 -22.62 56.45 -15.33
N LYS A 271 -22.78 55.78 -14.18
CA LYS A 271 -22.84 56.45 -12.87
C LYS A 271 -21.50 56.21 -12.15
N PRO A 272 -20.72 57.26 -11.83
CA PRO A 272 -19.56 57.13 -10.97
C PRO A 272 -19.98 56.94 -9.50
N LYS A 273 -19.26 56.07 -8.78
CA LYS A 273 -19.29 55.99 -7.31
C LYS A 273 -18.65 57.26 -6.72
N PRO A 274 -19.25 57.90 -5.70
CA PRO A 274 -18.52 58.83 -4.83
C PRO A 274 -17.91 58.09 -3.62
N PRO A 275 -16.86 58.66 -2.99
CA PRO A 275 -16.04 57.99 -2.01
C PRO A 275 -16.58 58.13 -0.57
N SER A 276 -16.46 57.07 0.21
CA SER A 276 -16.08 57.06 1.64
C SER A 276 -15.87 55.61 2.07
#